data_AF-A0A1F7ILQ5-F1
#
_entry.id   AF-A0A1F7ILQ5-F1
#
_cell.length_a   1.000
_cell.length_b   1.000
_cell.length_c   1.000
_cell.angle_alpha   90.00
_cell.angle_beta   90.00
_cell.angle_gamma   90.00
#
_symmetry.space_group_name_H-M   'P 1'
#
loop_
_entity.id
_entity.type
_entity.pdbx_description
1 polymer ?
#
loop_
_entity_poly.entity_id
_entity_poly.type
_entity_poly.pdbx_seq_one_letter_code
_entity_poly.pdbx_strand_id
1 'polypeptide(L)' 'MVRNLKIHVDRDLCIGAATCVAIAPKTFVLDSEAKAIILSTADEDPDSVIIDAAKGCPVAAIIVEDDKGQRIFPQ' A
#
# COMPACT_ATOMS: atom_id res chain seq x y z
N MET A 1 4.92 15.68 -1.93
CA MET A 1 4.82 15.43 -3.38
C MET A 1 5.91 14.44 -3.72
N VAL A 2 5.62 13.14 -3.70
CA VAL A 2 6.54 12.12 -4.20
C VAL A 2 5.84 11.45 -5.38
N ARG A 3 5.74 12.14 -6.53
CA ARG A 3 4.94 11.74 -7.71
C ARG A 3 5.37 10.42 -8.39
N ASN A 4 6.17 9.59 -7.73
CA ASN A 4 7.00 8.52 -8.26
C ASN A 4 7.18 7.37 -7.25
N LEU A 5 6.15 6.98 -6.50
CA LEU A 5 6.16 5.75 -5.71
C LEU A 5 5.63 4.57 -6.51
N LYS A 6 6.35 3.45 -6.46
CA LYS A 6 5.85 2.15 -6.89
C LYS A 6 5.33 1.40 -5.68
N ILE A 7 4.08 1.00 -5.74
CA ILE A 7 3.43 0.21 -4.69
C ILE A 7 3.08 -1.16 -5.20
N HIS A 8 3.35 -2.16 -4.37
CA HIS A 8 3.03 -3.56 -4.62
C HIS A 8 2.42 -4.19 -3.38
N VAL A 9 1.46 -5.08 -3.56
CA VAL A 9 0.87 -5.85 -2.47
C VAL A 9 1.21 -7.32 -2.67
N ASP A 10 1.97 -7.87 -1.73
CA ASP A 10 2.21 -9.30 -1.64
C ASP A 10 0.94 -9.97 -1.10
N ARG A 11 0.24 -10.67 -1.99
CA ARG A 11 -1.04 -11.33 -1.67
C ARG A 11 -0.85 -12.56 -0.79
N ASP A 12 0.32 -13.20 -0.82
CA ASP A 12 0.61 -14.37 0.01
C ASP A 12 0.79 -13.95 1.47
N LEU A 13 1.44 -12.81 1.70
CA LEU A 13 1.57 -12.21 3.03
C LEU A 13 0.30 -11.52 3.51
N CYS A 14 -0.53 -10.98 2.62
CA CYS A 14 -1.71 -10.20 3.02
C CYS A 14 -2.74 -11.05 3.78
N ILE A 15 -2.95 -10.76 5.07
CA ILE A 15 -3.93 -11.46 5.91
C ILE A 15 -5.32 -10.80 5.96
N GLY A 16 -5.57 -9.77 5.15
CA GLY A 16 -6.85 -9.07 5.12
C GLY A 16 -7.18 -8.20 6.34
N ALA A 17 -6.16 -7.68 7.03
CA ALA A 17 -6.34 -6.84 8.23
C ALA A 17 -7.04 -5.49 7.99
N ALA A 18 -7.23 -5.08 6.73
CA ALA A 18 -7.90 -3.84 6.30
C ALA A 18 -7.30 -2.51 6.80
N THR A 19 -6.17 -2.52 7.53
CA THR A 19 -5.52 -1.29 8.04
C THR A 19 -5.15 -0.32 6.93
N CYS A 20 -4.68 -0.83 5.79
CA CYS A 20 -4.33 0.01 4.64
C CYS A 20 -5.55 0.72 4.04
N VAL A 21 -6.71 0.07 4.01
CA VAL A 21 -7.97 0.66 3.54
C VAL A 21 -8.43 1.78 4.49
N ALA A 22 -8.23 1.59 5.80
CA ALA A 22 -8.59 2.62 6.79
C ALA A 22 -7.69 3.87 6.70
N ILE A 23 -6.41 3.70 6.37
CA ILE A 23 -5.43 4.80 6.30
C ILE A 23 -5.46 5.50 4.93
N ALA A 24 -5.46 4.71 3.84
CA ALA A 24 -5.40 5.19 2.46
C ALA A 24 -6.57 4.62 1.63
N PRO A 25 -7.81 5.05 1.89
CA PRO A 25 -9.03 4.48 1.31
C PRO A 25 -9.17 4.74 -0.20
N LYS A 26 -8.43 5.72 -0.75
CA LYS A 26 -8.43 5.98 -2.19
C LYS A 26 -7.37 5.15 -2.92
N THR A 27 -6.42 4.59 -2.18
CA THR A 27 -5.36 3.73 -2.69
C THR A 27 -5.70 2.25 -2.59
N PHE A 28 -6.23 1.81 -1.45
CA PHE A 28 -6.44 0.40 -1.17
C PHE A 28 -7.90 0.06 -0.97
N VAL A 29 -8.30 -1.10 -1.48
CA VAL A 29 -9.56 -1.77 -1.14
C VAL A 29 -9.29 -3.25 -0.93
N LEU A 30 -10.18 -3.97 -0.24
CA LEU A 30 -10.14 -5.43 -0.21
C LEU A 30 -10.98 -5.99 -1.35
N ASP A 31 -10.45 -6.99 -2.04
CA ASP A 31 -11.21 -7.77 -3.02
C ASP A 31 -12.09 -8.85 -2.34
N SER A 32 -12.70 -9.71 -3.16
CA SER A 32 -13.56 -10.80 -2.70
C SER A 32 -12.84 -11.87 -1.88
N GLU A 33 -11.50 -11.95 -1.95
CA GLU A 33 -10.68 -12.87 -1.16
C GLU A 33 -10.17 -12.22 0.14
N ALA A 34 -10.68 -11.03 0.48
CA ALA A 34 -10.20 -10.19 1.57
C ALA A 34 -8.71 -9.81 1.43
N LYS A 35 -8.20 -9.72 0.19
CA LYS A 35 -6.83 -9.31 -0.09
C LYS A 35 -6.81 -7.85 -0.54
N ALA A 36 -5.82 -7.10 -0.06
CA ALA A 36 -5.66 -5.72 -0.48
C ALA A 36 -5.28 -5.65 -1.97
N ILE A 37 -5.97 -4.80 -2.71
CA ILE A 37 -5.69 -4.44 -4.09
C ILE A 37 -5.54 -2.92 -4.20
N ILE A 38 -4.80 -2.47 -5.21
CA ILE A 38 -4.53 -1.05 -5.46
C ILE A 38 -5.58 -0.53 -6.44
N LEU A 39 -6.22 0.58 -6.08
CA LEU A 39 -7.20 1.27 -6.91
C LEU A 39 -6.50 2.15 -7.95
N SER A 40 -7.19 2.43 -9.06
CA SER A 40 -6.73 3.38 -10.07
C SER A 40 -6.69 4.83 -9.56
N THR A 41 -7.30 5.10 -8.41
CA THR A 41 -7.35 6.39 -7.69
C THR A 41 -6.23 6.54 -6.66
N ALA A 42 -5.20 5.69 -6.71
CA ALA A 42 -4.06 5.73 -5.79
C ALA A 42 -3.32 7.08 -5.81
N ASP A 43 -3.42 7.84 -6.90
CA ASP A 43 -2.86 9.19 -7.04
C ASP A 43 -3.61 10.26 -6.24
N GLU A 44 -4.80 9.94 -5.70
CA GLU A 44 -5.59 10.86 -4.89
C GLU A 44 -5.20 10.88 -3.40
N ASP A 45 -4.54 9.84 -2.90
CA ASP A 45 -3.97 9.85 -1.54
C ASP A 45 -2.52 10.40 -1.59
N PRO A 46 -2.09 11.19 -0.60
CA PRO A 46 -0.70 11.62 -0.52
C PRO A 46 0.24 10.43 -0.30
N ASP A 47 1.44 10.52 -0.86
CA ASP A 47 2.52 9.53 -0.68
C ASP A 47 2.80 9.16 0.78
N SER A 48 2.77 10.16 1.66
CA SER A 48 2.95 9.94 3.10
C SER A 48 1.87 9.02 3.67
N VAL A 49 0.62 9.18 3.21
CA VAL A 49 -0.53 8.37 3.64
C VAL A 49 -0.40 6.94 3.11
N ILE A 50 0.07 6.77 1.86
CA ILE A 50 0.35 5.46 1.27
C ILE A 50 1.47 4.74 2.04
N ILE A 51 2.55 5.44 2.39
CA ILE A 51 3.65 4.89 3.20
C ILE A 51 3.17 4.53 4.61
N ASP A 52 2.34 5.37 5.23
CA ASP A 52 1.79 5.09 6.56
C ASP A 52 0.83 3.90 6.53
N ALA A 53 0.05 3.74 5.46
CA ALA A 53 -0.76 2.54 5.22
C ALA A 53 0.11 1.28 5.10
N ALA A 54 1.25 1.37 4.43
CA ALA A 54 2.20 0.26 4.33
C ALA A 54 2.81 -0.10 5.69
N LYS A 55 3.24 0.90 6.47
CA LYS A 55 3.75 0.71 7.84
C LYS A 55 2.70 0.14 8.80
N GLY A 56 1.43 0.48 8.60
CA GLY A 56 0.31 -0.05 9.37
C GLY A 56 0.00 -1.53 9.09
N CYS A 57 0.57 -2.11 8.03
CA CYS A 57 0.35 -3.51 7.71
C CYS A 57 1.06 -4.41 8.74
N PRO A 58 0.33 -5.23 9.52
CA PRO A 58 0.92 -6.04 10.61
C PRO A 58 1.87 -7.12 10.11
N VAL A 59 1.78 -7.47 8.83
CA VAL A 59 2.55 -8.52 8.15
C VAL A 59 3.43 -7.95 7.04
N ALA A 60 3.54 -6.62 6.96
CA ALA A 60 4.35 -5.91 5.97
C ALA A 60 4.12 -6.35 4.51
N ALA A 61 2.88 -6.70 4.16
CA ALA A 61 2.51 -7.17 2.83
C ALA A 61 2.54 -6.06 1.76
N ILE A 62 2.56 -4.79 2.15
CA ILE A 62 2.59 -3.66 1.23
C ILE A 62 4.04 -3.22 1.08
N ILE A 63 4.54 -3.28 -0.14
CA ILE A 63 5.89 -2.88 -0.53
C ILE A 63 5.79 -1.52 -1.20
N VAL A 64 6.63 -0.60 -0.76
CA VAL A 64 6.73 0.75 -1.32
C VAL A 64 8.17 0.97 -1.77
N GLU A 65 8.35 1.35 -3.02
CA GLU A 65 9.62 1.66 -3.65
C GLU A 65 9.57 3.06 -4.27
N ASP A 66 10.71 3.71 -4.40
CA ASP A 66 10.82 4.93 -5.20
C ASP A 66 10.97 4.63 -6.71
N ASP A 67 11.00 5.67 -7.54
CA ASP A 67 11.24 5.57 -8.98
C ASP A 67 12.62 5.03 -9.35
N LYS A 68 13.59 5.13 -8.44
CA LYS A 68 14.94 4.61 -8.58
C LYS A 68 15.03 3.13 -8.17
N GLY A 69 13.94 2.52 -7.71
CA GLY A 69 13.90 1.14 -7.26
C GLY A 69 14.47 0.94 -5.85
N GLN A 70 14.62 2.01 -5.06
CA GLN A 70 14.97 1.92 -3.65
C GLN A 70 13.73 1.56 -2.85
N ARG A 71 13.82 0.47 -2.10
CA ARG A 71 12.75 0.03 -1.20
C ARG A 71 12.65 0.98 -0.01
N ILE A 72 11.52 1.68 0.07
CA ILE A 72 11.18 2.57 1.19
C ILE A 72 10.63 1.73 2.34
N PHE A 73 9.81 0.73 2.04
CA PHE A 73 9.23 -0.19 3.03
C PHE A 73 8.84 -1.53 2.38
N PRO A 74 8.88 -2.64 3.13
CA PRO A 74 9.61 -2.85 4.40
C PRO A 74 11.14 -2.84 4.20
N GLN A 75 11.90 -2.50 5.25
CA GLN A 75 13.37 -2.58 5.26
C GLN A 75 13.85 -4.01 5.51
#